data_AF-A0A9E5DXQ7-F1
#
_entry.id   AF-A0A9E5DXQ7-F1
#
_cell.length_a   1.000
_cell.length_b   1.000
_cell.length_c   1.000
_cell.angle_alpha   90.00
_cell.angle_beta   90.00
_cell.angle_gamma   90.00
#
_symmetry.space_group_name_H-M   'P 1'
#
loop_
_entity.id
_entity.type
_entity.pdbx_description
1 polymer ?
#
loop_
_entity_poly.entity_id
_entity_poly.type
_entity_poly.pdbx_seq_one_letter_code
_entity_poly.pdbx_strand_id
1 'polypeptide(L)'
;MPQSPPQPSNAAQTLAGLERWIGCVVLLTFAAVGYGVHHLFPFYAFDMFTRGDSTQSERIAARLADGSLVEVKRLRNWHCPTLAAVGLPPVPSDSSAKCQVRDLMDSQDRRAIGLIRQHAAASAVGQRVEVVRRVWRMPTAQRPGELFNCPLLDCTADIQGGLP
;
A
#
# COMPACT_ATOMS: atom_id res chain seq x y z
N MET A 1 27.74 -51.84 -35.31
CA MET A 1 26.99 -52.13 -34.06
C MET A 1 26.95 -50.84 -33.25
N PRO A 2 25.79 -50.22 -33.04
CA PRO A 2 25.68 -48.99 -32.27
C PRO A 2 25.92 -49.29 -30.78
N GLN A 3 26.91 -48.63 -30.18
CA GLN A 3 27.14 -48.67 -28.74
C GLN A 3 26.04 -47.87 -28.04
N SER A 4 25.33 -48.49 -27.10
CA SER A 4 24.36 -47.78 -26.26
C SER A 4 25.08 -46.72 -25.42
N PRO A 5 24.54 -45.49 -25.33
CA PRO A 5 25.14 -44.45 -24.52
C PRO A 5 25.17 -44.86 -23.04
N PRO A 6 26.20 -44.45 -22.28
CA PRO A 6 26.32 -44.76 -20.87
C PRO A 6 25.13 -44.17 -20.10
N GLN A 7 24.43 -45.00 -19.33
CA GLN A 7 23.38 -44.52 -18.45
C GLN A 7 23.98 -43.62 -17.36
N PRO A 8 23.36 -42.45 -17.08
CA PRO A 8 23.81 -41.59 -16.00
C PRO A 8 23.63 -42.29 -14.65
N SER A 9 24.63 -42.18 -13.78
CA SER A 9 24.61 -42.76 -12.45
C SER A 9 23.50 -42.15 -11.59
N ASN A 10 22.86 -42.95 -10.73
CA ASN A 10 21.80 -42.51 -9.83
C ASN A 10 22.20 -41.30 -8.96
N ALA A 11 23.50 -41.13 -8.67
CA ALA A 11 24.04 -40.01 -7.90
C ALA A 11 23.95 -38.66 -8.65
N ALA A 12 24.08 -38.65 -9.98
CA ALA A 12 23.94 -37.42 -10.77
C ALA A 12 22.47 -36.96 -10.82
N GLN A 13 21.53 -37.91 -10.82
CA GLN A 13 20.10 -37.62 -10.82
C GLN A 13 19.62 -37.04 -9.48
N THR A 14 20.18 -37.49 -8.35
CA THR A 14 19.81 -36.97 -7.01
C THR A 14 20.31 -35.55 -6.78
N LEU A 15 21.52 -35.21 -7.24
CA LEU A 15 22.06 -33.84 -7.12
C LEU A 15 21.26 -32.83 -7.96
N ALA A 16 20.97 -33.16 -9.22
CA ALA A 16 20.17 -32.27 -10.08
C ALA A 16 18.73 -32.07 -9.57
N GLY A 17 18.16 -33.07 -8.90
CA GLY A 17 16.87 -32.95 -8.22
C GLY A 17 16.92 -32.02 -7.01
N LEU A 18 17.97 -32.13 -6.20
CA LEU A 18 18.18 -31.29 -5.01
C LEU A 18 18.36 -29.81 -5.38
N GLU A 19 19.20 -29.51 -6.37
CA GLU A 19 19.46 -28.15 -6.83
C GLU A 19 18.18 -27.43 -7.30
N ARG A 20 17.34 -28.15 -8.07
CA ARG A 20 16.04 -27.62 -8.52
C ARG A 20 15.11 -27.32 -7.35
N TRP A 21 15.06 -28.22 -6.36
CA TRP A 21 14.21 -28.04 -5.18
C TRP A 21 14.62 -26.83 -4.35
N ILE A 22 15.93 -26.67 -4.13
CA ILE A 22 16.49 -25.50 -3.43
C ILE A 22 16.14 -24.21 -4.19
N GLY A 23 16.30 -24.19 -5.52
CA GLY A 23 15.93 -23.05 -6.36
C GLY A 23 14.45 -22.68 -6.22
N CYS A 24 13.56 -23.68 -6.26
CA CYS A 24 12.12 -23.47 -6.05
C CYS A 24 11.83 -22.90 -4.66
N VAL A 25 12.46 -23.42 -3.60
CA VAL A 25 12.27 -22.92 -2.23
C VAL A 25 12.73 -21.48 -2.08
N VAL A 26 13.89 -21.12 -2.64
CA VAL A 26 14.40 -19.74 -2.60
C VAL A 26 13.44 -18.79 -3.32
N LEU A 27 12.98 -19.16 -4.52
CA LEU A 27 12.04 -18.33 -5.28
C LEU A 27 10.69 -18.16 -4.56
N LEU A 28 10.12 -19.23 -4.02
CA LEU A 28 8.87 -19.19 -3.25
C LEU A 28 9.03 -18.35 -1.98
N THR A 29 10.15 -18.48 -1.28
CA THR A 29 10.43 -17.69 -0.08
C THR A 29 10.56 -16.21 -0.43
N PHE A 30 11.30 -15.87 -1.50
CA PHE A 30 11.44 -14.50 -1.97
C PHE A 30 10.08 -13.90 -2.38
N ALA A 31 9.26 -14.66 -3.10
CA ALA A 31 7.92 -14.24 -3.51
C ALA A 31 6.99 -14.04 -2.29
N ALA A 32 7.02 -14.96 -1.32
CA ALA A 32 6.20 -14.87 -0.11
C ALA A 32 6.60 -13.67 0.76
N VAL A 33 7.91 -13.42 0.93
CA VAL A 33 8.41 -12.24 1.65
C VAL A 33 8.05 -10.96 0.89
N GLY A 34 8.22 -10.92 -0.43
CA GLY A 34 7.83 -9.77 -1.25
C GLY A 34 6.34 -9.46 -1.16
N TYR A 35 5.49 -10.50 -1.21
CA TYR A 35 4.05 -10.36 -1.00
C TYR A 35 3.73 -9.85 0.40
N GLY A 36 4.31 -10.45 1.45
CA GLY A 36 4.13 -10.03 2.83
C GLY A 36 4.52 -8.57 3.05
N VAL A 37 5.70 -8.17 2.56
CA VAL A 37 6.18 -6.78 2.65
C VAL A 37 5.25 -5.83 1.90
N HIS A 38 4.81 -6.17 0.68
CA HIS A 38 3.91 -5.32 -0.10
C HIS A 38 2.54 -5.11 0.58
N HIS A 39 2.03 -6.12 1.29
CA HIS A 39 0.76 -6.04 1.99
C HIS A 39 0.86 -5.35 3.36
N LEU A 40 1.90 -5.66 4.14
CA LEU A 40 2.16 -5.00 5.43
C LEU A 40 2.60 -3.55 5.22
N PHE A 41 3.31 -3.32 4.13
CA PHE A 41 3.83 -2.03 3.75
C PHE A 41 3.61 -1.78 2.26
N PRO A 42 2.49 -1.15 1.86
CA PRO A 42 2.32 -0.64 0.50
C PRO A 42 3.24 0.57 0.31
N PHE A 43 4.56 0.35 0.35
CA PHE A 43 5.60 1.31 0.02
C PHE A 43 5.77 1.26 -1.49
N TYR A 44 5.08 2.15 -2.21
CA TYR A 44 5.71 2.70 -3.40
C TYR A 44 6.85 3.59 -2.89
N ALA A 45 7.99 2.96 -2.59
CA ALA A 45 9.08 3.48 -1.77
C ALA A 45 9.79 4.72 -2.36
N PHE A 46 9.44 5.18 -3.56
CA PHE A 46 10.22 6.21 -4.24
C PHE A 46 9.58 7.60 -4.18
N ASP A 47 8.26 7.75 -4.12
CA ASP A 47 7.65 9.10 -4.08
C ASP A 47 7.73 9.77 -2.68
N MET A 48 8.01 9.00 -1.63
CA MET A 48 8.03 9.48 -0.24
C MET A 48 9.36 10.09 0.20
N PHE A 49 10.47 9.78 -0.49
CA PHE A 49 11.83 10.18 -0.09
C PHE A 49 12.53 11.05 -1.15
N THR A 50 11.85 11.38 -2.25
CA THR A 50 12.42 12.17 -3.36
C THR A 50 12.58 13.65 -3.03
N ARG A 51 11.96 14.15 -1.95
CA ARG A 51 12.23 15.48 -1.42
C ARG A 51 13.13 15.34 -0.20
N GLY A 52 14.42 15.60 -0.39
CA GLY A 52 15.43 15.56 0.65
C GLY A 52 15.01 16.37 1.88
N ASP A 53 15.31 15.83 3.05
CA ASP A 53 15.21 16.43 4.39
C ASP A 53 13.86 16.37 5.12
N SER A 54 12.80 15.76 4.57
CA SER A 54 11.60 15.56 5.38
C SER A 54 11.76 14.37 6.35
N THR A 55 11.91 14.66 7.64
CA THR A 55 11.79 13.66 8.75
C THR A 55 10.40 13.03 8.85
N GLN A 56 9.50 13.40 7.94
CA GLN A 56 8.11 12.99 7.90
C GLN A 56 7.73 12.67 6.45
N SER A 57 6.85 11.70 6.27
CA SER A 57 6.25 11.32 5.00
C SER A 57 4.76 11.12 5.20
N GLU A 58 3.98 11.35 4.16
CA GLU A 58 2.54 11.20 4.21
C GLU A 58 1.95 10.54 2.97
N ARG A 59 0.80 9.89 3.17
CA ARG A 59 0.05 9.24 2.10
C ARG A 59 -1.43 9.17 2.42
N ILE A 60 -2.28 9.38 1.42
CA ILE A 60 -3.71 9.13 1.55
C ILE A 60 -4.03 7.67 1.25
N ALA A 61 -4.77 7.03 2.15
CA ALA A 61 -5.27 5.67 2.04
C ALA A 61 -6.75 5.64 2.40
N ALA A 62 -7.38 4.48 2.20
CA ALA A 62 -8.75 4.20 2.61
C ALA A 62 -8.73 3.08 3.66
N ARG A 63 -9.39 3.30 4.78
CA ARG A 63 -9.63 2.28 5.80
C ARG A 63 -11.00 1.65 5.53
N LEU A 64 -11.03 0.33 5.36
CA LEU A 64 -12.26 -0.43 5.22
C LEU A 64 -12.93 -0.65 6.58
N ALA A 65 -14.16 -1.19 6.56
CA ALA A 65 -14.92 -1.49 7.78
C ALA A 65 -14.23 -2.51 8.70
N ASP A 66 -13.39 -3.41 8.16
CA ASP A 66 -12.59 -4.37 8.92
C ASP A 66 -11.30 -3.77 9.53
N GLY A 67 -11.06 -2.47 9.31
CA GLY A 67 -9.87 -1.76 9.78
C GLY A 67 -8.65 -1.89 8.86
N SER A 68 -8.73 -2.70 7.79
CA SER A 68 -7.65 -2.83 6.82
C SER A 68 -7.44 -1.53 6.03
N LEU A 69 -6.20 -1.28 5.63
CA LEU A 69 -5.81 -0.08 4.87
C LEU A 69 -5.51 -0.45 3.43
N VAL A 70 -6.18 0.24 2.50
CA VAL A 70 -6.07 0.04 1.05
C VAL A 70 -5.68 1.33 0.38
N GLU A 71 -4.95 1.24 -0.72
CA GLU A 71 -4.62 2.42 -1.53
C GLU A 71 -5.87 2.95 -2.23
N VAL A 72 -6.03 4.28 -2.29
CA VAL A 72 -7.18 4.94 -2.96
C VAL A 72 -7.39 4.44 -4.39
N LYS A 73 -6.30 4.19 -5.13
CA LYS A 73 -6.35 3.69 -6.51
C LYS A 73 -6.89 2.25 -6.67
N ARG A 74 -7.00 1.48 -5.59
CA ARG A 74 -7.57 0.12 -5.61
C ARG A 74 -9.08 0.12 -5.42
N LEU A 75 -9.68 1.29 -5.21
CA LEU A 75 -11.09 1.47 -4.99
C LEU A 75 -11.71 2.27 -6.14
N ARG A 76 -12.98 1.99 -6.45
CA ARG A 76 -13.79 2.65 -7.48
C ARG A 76 -15.17 3.01 -6.94
N ASN A 77 -16.01 3.63 -7.77
CA ASN A 77 -17.39 4.02 -7.42
C ASN A 77 -17.45 4.91 -6.17
N TRP A 78 -16.51 5.83 -6.06
CA TRP A 78 -16.37 6.67 -4.88
C TRP A 78 -17.57 7.60 -4.71
N HIS A 79 -18.17 7.59 -3.53
CA HIS A 79 -19.16 8.58 -3.15
C HIS A 79 -18.78 9.20 -1.81
N CYS A 80 -18.37 10.47 -1.87
CA CYS A 80 -17.90 11.27 -0.75
C CYS A 80 -18.67 12.61 -0.73
N PRO A 81 -19.78 12.73 0.01
CA PRO A 81 -20.62 13.93 0.00
C PRO A 81 -19.84 15.21 0.28
N THR A 82 -18.93 15.16 1.26
CA THR A 82 -18.12 16.31 1.70
C THR A 82 -17.04 16.70 0.69
N LEU A 83 -16.46 15.73 -0.03
CA LEU A 83 -15.36 15.99 -0.97
C LEU A 83 -15.82 16.84 -2.17
N ALA A 84 -17.05 16.63 -2.63
CA ALA A 84 -17.63 17.40 -3.74
C ALA A 84 -17.80 18.89 -3.37
N ALA A 85 -18.07 19.19 -2.10
CA ALA A 85 -18.30 20.54 -1.62
C ALA A 85 -17.01 21.30 -1.26
N VAL A 86 -16.05 20.65 -0.59
CA VAL A 86 -14.91 21.35 0.05
C VAL A 86 -13.53 20.75 -0.23
N GLY A 87 -13.44 19.65 -0.99
CA GLY A 87 -12.18 18.91 -1.15
C GLY A 87 -11.81 18.09 0.09
N LEU A 88 -10.54 17.70 0.22
CA LEU A 88 -10.07 17.05 1.45
C LEU A 88 -10.01 18.10 2.55
N PRO A 89 -10.76 17.96 3.65
CA PRO A 89 -10.67 18.90 4.75
C PRO A 89 -9.26 18.85 5.34
N PRO A 90 -8.77 19.99 5.88
CA PRO A 90 -7.59 19.94 6.73
C PRO A 90 -7.87 18.99 7.89
N VAL A 91 -6.82 18.35 8.38
CA VAL A 91 -6.93 17.54 9.59
C VAL A 91 -7.52 18.43 10.71
N PRO A 92 -8.59 17.99 11.41
CA PRO A 92 -9.27 18.80 12.43
C PRO A 92 -8.28 19.41 13.44
N SER A 93 -8.49 20.66 13.87
CA SER A 93 -7.53 21.35 14.76
C SER A 93 -7.41 20.71 16.15
N ASP A 94 -8.44 19.99 16.57
CA ASP A 94 -8.55 19.16 17.77
C ASP A 94 -7.91 17.77 17.59
N SER A 95 -7.51 17.41 16.37
CA SER A 95 -6.66 16.24 16.15
C SER A 95 -5.29 16.44 16.80
N SER A 96 -4.74 15.36 17.34
CA SER A 96 -3.41 15.40 17.96
C SER A 96 -2.38 16.07 17.03
N ALA A 97 -1.44 16.82 17.59
CA ALA A 97 -0.32 17.46 16.86
C ALA A 97 0.51 16.50 15.97
N LYS A 98 0.21 15.19 16.04
CA LYS A 98 0.73 14.10 15.23
C LYS A 98 0.19 14.12 13.80
N CYS A 99 -0.99 14.70 13.57
CA CYS A 99 -1.67 14.72 12.27
C CYS A 99 -1.50 16.03 11.47
N GLN A 100 -0.92 17.08 12.07
CA GLN A 100 -0.66 18.35 11.39
C GLN A 100 0.69 18.28 10.65
N VAL A 101 0.67 18.31 9.30
CA VAL A 101 1.89 18.22 8.46
C VAL A 101 1.87 19.32 7.39
N ARG A 102 1.94 20.61 7.74
CA ARG A 102 1.56 21.73 6.84
C ARG A 102 2.22 21.80 5.45
N ASP A 103 3.45 21.33 5.24
CA ASP A 103 4.22 21.68 4.04
C ASP A 103 4.33 20.58 2.97
N LEU A 104 3.90 19.34 3.25
CA LEU A 104 3.98 18.20 2.29
C LEU A 104 2.63 17.81 1.67
N MET A 105 1.53 18.38 2.18
CA MET A 105 0.14 17.96 1.97
C MET A 105 -0.33 18.05 0.53
N ASP A 106 0.07 19.12 -0.14
CA ASP A 106 -0.58 19.59 -1.35
C ASP A 106 -0.54 18.61 -2.52
N SER A 107 0.59 17.94 -2.74
CA SER A 107 0.75 17.09 -3.93
C SER A 107 0.09 15.72 -3.78
N GLN A 108 0.19 15.10 -2.61
CA GLN A 108 -0.44 13.81 -2.32
C GLN A 108 -1.96 13.97 -2.23
N ASP A 109 -2.43 15.06 -1.62
CA ASP A 109 -3.85 15.40 -1.56
C ASP A 109 -4.44 15.61 -2.95
N ARG A 110 -3.80 16.43 -3.79
CA ARG A 110 -4.24 16.64 -5.17
C ARG A 110 -4.32 15.32 -5.95
N ARG A 111 -3.32 14.44 -5.81
CA ARG A 111 -3.32 13.14 -6.49
C ARG A 111 -4.45 12.23 -6.00
N ALA A 112 -4.64 12.14 -4.68
CA ALA A 112 -5.70 11.34 -4.08
C ALA A 112 -7.09 11.86 -4.48
N ILE A 113 -7.31 13.18 -4.39
CA ILE A 113 -8.55 13.83 -4.85
C ILE A 113 -8.78 13.56 -6.34
N GLY A 114 -7.74 13.66 -7.16
CA GLY A 114 -7.82 13.37 -8.60
C GLY A 114 -8.34 11.97 -8.86
N LEU A 115 -7.79 10.97 -8.17
CA LEU A 115 -8.23 9.57 -8.29
C LEU A 115 -9.68 9.36 -7.81
N ILE A 116 -10.04 9.94 -6.65
CA ILE A 116 -11.40 9.82 -6.11
C ILE A 116 -12.41 10.46 -7.07
N ARG A 117 -12.10 11.64 -7.62
CA ARG A 117 -12.95 12.33 -8.59
C ARG A 117 -13.06 11.59 -9.92
N GLN A 118 -11.95 11.04 -10.41
CA GLN A 118 -11.91 10.28 -11.66
C GLN A 118 -12.82 9.03 -11.61
N HIS A 119 -12.98 8.43 -10.43
CA HIS A 119 -13.79 7.24 -10.21
C HIS A 119 -15.02 7.52 -9.32
N ALA A 120 -15.54 8.75 -9.32
CA ALA A 120 -16.69 9.13 -8.53
C ALA A 120 -18.00 8.53 -9.08
N ALA A 121 -18.90 8.14 -8.18
CA ALA A 121 -20.25 7.69 -8.48
C ALA A 121 -21.29 8.72 -8.03
N ALA A 122 -22.38 8.83 -8.80
CA ALA A 122 -23.49 9.73 -8.49
C ALA A 122 -24.26 9.34 -7.21
N SER A 123 -24.15 8.09 -6.78
CA SER A 123 -24.82 7.56 -5.59
C SER A 123 -23.88 6.67 -4.80
N ALA A 124 -24.18 6.51 -3.50
CA ALA A 124 -23.44 5.62 -2.63
C ALA A 124 -23.59 4.17 -3.11
N VAL A 125 -22.50 3.59 -3.60
CA VAL A 125 -22.40 2.19 -4.00
C VAL A 125 -21.16 1.62 -3.34
N GLY A 126 -21.30 0.42 -2.78
CA GLY A 126 -20.22 -0.29 -2.12
C GLY A 126 -20.22 -0.18 -0.60
N GLN A 127 -19.06 -0.45 -0.02
CA GLN A 127 -18.87 -0.46 1.44
C GLN A 127 -18.47 0.91 1.98
N ARG A 128 -18.75 1.16 3.26
CA ARG A 128 -18.23 2.33 3.97
C ARG A 128 -16.71 2.24 4.03
N VAL A 129 -16.05 3.34 3.68
CA VAL A 129 -14.61 3.52 3.78
C VAL A 129 -14.29 4.87 4.41
N GLU A 130 -13.28 4.91 5.27
CA GLU A 130 -12.75 6.15 5.84
C GLU A 130 -11.48 6.54 5.07
N VAL A 131 -11.47 7.70 4.43
CA VAL A 131 -10.25 8.25 3.84
C VAL A 131 -9.36 8.75 4.97
N VAL A 132 -8.15 8.22 5.07
CA VAL A 132 -7.19 8.55 6.12
C VAL A 132 -5.90 9.09 5.53
N ARG A 133 -5.31 10.09 6.20
CA ARG A 133 -3.92 10.50 6.01
C ARG A 133 -3.03 9.66 6.90
N ARG A 134 -2.17 8.86 6.28
CA ARG A 134 -1.12 8.13 6.96
C ARG A 134 0.10 9.03 7.07
N VAL A 135 0.54 9.31 8.29
CA VAL A 135 1.75 10.11 8.56
C VAL A 135 2.79 9.19 9.17
N TRP A 136 3.93 9.07 8.50
CA TRP A 136 5.10 8.38 9.00
C TRP A 136 6.14 9.39 9.46
N ARG A 137 6.57 9.31 10.71
CA ARG A 137 7.71 10.08 11.24
C ARG A 137 8.91 9.16 11.33
N MET A 138 9.99 9.54 10.68
CA MET A 138 11.22 8.77 10.72
C MET A 138 11.80 8.77 12.14
N PRO A 139 12.43 7.66 12.56
CA PRO A 139 13.15 7.64 13.83
C PRO A 139 14.26 8.70 13.83
N THR A 140 14.45 9.37 14.96
CA THR A 140 15.59 10.24 15.23
C THR A 140 16.40 9.69 16.39
N ALA A 141 17.57 10.26 16.65
CA ALA A 141 18.38 9.90 17.82
C ALA A 141 17.61 10.04 19.16
N GLN A 142 16.57 10.90 19.20
CA GLN A 142 15.79 11.17 20.41
C GLN A 142 14.40 10.52 20.43
N ARG A 143 13.89 10.00 19.30
CA ARG A 143 12.51 9.47 19.22
C ARG A 143 12.39 8.25 18.30
N PRO A 144 11.61 7.23 18.68
CA PRO A 144 11.31 6.12 17.78
C PRO A 144 10.48 6.62 16.58
N GLY A 145 10.50 5.84 15.49
CA GLY A 145 9.62 6.08 14.37
C GLY A 145 8.16 5.87 14.77
N GLU A 146 7.27 6.72 14.26
CA GLU A 146 5.85 6.67 14.60
C GLU A 146 5.01 6.65 13.32
N LEU A 147 3.93 5.86 13.33
CA LEU A 147 2.92 5.83 12.29
C LEU A 147 1.59 6.31 12.86
N PHE A 148 0.98 7.27 12.18
CA PHE A 148 -0.35 7.79 12.51
C PHE A 148 -1.30 7.62 11.34
N ASN A 149 -2.56 7.34 11.65
CA ASN A 149 -3.65 7.35 10.67
C ASN A 149 -4.64 8.41 11.12
N CYS A 150 -4.77 9.47 10.34
CA CYS A 150 -5.55 10.65 10.64
C CYS A 150 -6.78 10.66 9.75
N PRO A 151 -7.99 10.41 10.29
CA PRO A 151 -9.23 10.45 9.51
C PRO A 151 -9.44 11.79 8.83
N LEU A 152 -9.88 11.76 7.58
CA LEU A 152 -10.19 12.95 6.78
C LEU A 152 -11.67 12.99 6.38
N LEU A 153 -12.18 11.88 5.83
CA LEU A 153 -13.51 11.82 5.22
C LEU A 153 -14.14 10.45 5.44
N ASP A 154 -15.45 10.42 5.61
CA ASP A 154 -16.25 9.22 5.40
C ASP A 154 -16.78 9.18 3.96
N CYS A 155 -16.62 8.04 3.31
CA CYS A 155 -17.06 7.79 1.95
C CYS A 155 -17.67 6.38 1.80
N THR A 156 -18.17 6.08 0.60
CA THR A 156 -18.42 4.71 0.14
C THR A 156 -17.63 4.42 -1.12
N ALA A 157 -17.16 3.18 -1.28
CA ALA A 157 -16.41 2.74 -2.46
C ALA A 157 -16.43 1.21 -2.60
N ASP A 158 -16.07 0.73 -3.79
CA ASP A 158 -15.92 -0.70 -4.12
C ASP A 158 -14.46 -1.07 -4.38
N ILE A 159 -14.04 -2.27 -3.99
CA ILE A 159 -12.71 -2.79 -4.34
C ILE A 159 -12.67 -3.19 -5.81
N GLN A 160 -11.65 -2.71 -6.52
CA GLN A 160 -11.42 -3.03 -7.92
C GLN A 160 -10.82 -4.44 -8.03
N GLY A 161 -11.64 -5.39 -8.47
CA GLY A 161 -11.29 -6.81 -8.54
C GLY A 161 -11.46 -7.44 -7.17
N GLY A 162 -12.49 -8.29 -7.02
CA GLY A 162 -12.83 -8.90 -5.74
C GLY A 162 -11.59 -9.41 -5.01
N LEU A 163 -11.55 -9.22 -3.68
CA LEU A 163 -10.51 -9.83 -2.85
C LEU A 163 -10.39 -11.31 -3.25
N PRO A 164 -9.19 -11.81 -3.60
CA PRO A 164 -8.97 -13.25 -3.68
C PRO A 164 -9.24 -13.90 -2.33
#